data_AF-Q8XWG3-F1
#
_entry.id   AF-Q8XWG3-F1
#
_cell.length_a   1.000
_cell.length_b   1.000
_cell.length_c   1.000
_cell.angle_alpha   90.00
_cell.angle_beta   90.00
_cell.angle_gamma   90.00
#
_symmetry.space_group_name_H-M   'P 1'
#
loop_
_entity.id
_entity.type
_entity.pdbx_description
1 polymer ?
#
loop_
_entity_poly.entity_id
_entity_poly.type
_entity_poly.pdbx_seq_one_letter_code
_entity_poly.pdbx_strand_id
1 'polypeptide(L)'
;MTTRAIRRKLTALAWLLAGTALPALAQTPSVPQGNTVAATDGGIDVVQLKPAVEAVVNADYPHLNARCKDLHTHPEPAFQETRTAARLAAEMRKLGFDVTEQIGRTGVAAIYRNEPGPTVLVRTELDALPMEEKTGVEAMSLTVMHTLQWNKAAGQSS
;
A
#
# COMPACT_ATOMS: atom_id res chain seq x y z
N MET A 1 30.60 -32.62 34.92
CA MET A 1 30.52 -34.06 34.56
C MET A 1 29.08 -34.32 34.10
N THR A 2 28.79 -34.28 32.80
CA THR A 2 28.66 -35.45 31.89
C THR A 2 27.57 -36.43 32.42
N THR A 3 26.48 -36.75 31.72
CA THR A 3 26.42 -37.30 30.36
C THR A 3 24.99 -37.31 29.80
N ARG A 4 24.90 -37.16 28.48
CA ARG A 4 23.76 -37.31 27.56
C ARG A 4 23.17 -38.74 27.61
N ALA A 5 21.85 -38.90 27.46
CA ALA A 5 21.26 -40.20 27.08
C ALA A 5 20.05 -40.01 26.15
N ILE A 6 20.29 -40.30 24.87
CA ILE A 6 19.31 -40.45 23.80
C ILE A 6 18.64 -41.83 23.96
N ARG A 7 17.31 -41.91 23.92
CA ARG A 7 16.61 -43.16 23.60
C ARG A 7 15.52 -42.92 22.56
N ARG A 8 15.77 -43.48 21.39
CA ARG A 8 14.80 -43.76 20.32
C ARG A 8 13.80 -44.80 20.82
N LYS A 9 12.51 -44.61 20.55
CA LYS A 9 11.57 -45.71 20.39
C LYS A 9 10.74 -45.47 19.13
N LEU A 10 11.05 -46.26 18.11
CA LEU A 10 10.14 -46.59 17.02
C LEU A 10 8.91 -47.28 17.61
N THR A 11 7.72 -46.85 17.19
CA THR A 11 6.56 -47.74 17.12
C THR A 11 5.74 -47.31 15.92
N ALA A 12 5.80 -48.14 14.87
CA ALA A 12 4.88 -48.10 13.75
C ALA A 12 3.55 -48.72 14.21
N LEU A 13 2.43 -48.07 13.86
CA LEU A 13 1.17 -48.79 13.71
C LEU A 13 0.33 -48.07 12.65
N ALA A 14 0.26 -48.70 11.48
CA ALA A 14 -0.67 -48.35 10.43
C ALA A 14 -2.09 -48.75 10.84
N TRP A 15 -3.05 -47.84 10.65
CA TRP A 15 -4.45 -48.18 10.50
C TRP A 15 -4.97 -47.47 9.26
N LEU A 16 -5.29 -48.28 8.25
CA LEU A 16 -5.96 -47.88 7.03
C LEU A 16 -7.45 -48.17 7.22
N LEU A 17 -8.29 -47.14 7.32
CA LEU A 17 -9.72 -47.26 7.07
C LEU A 17 -10.20 -46.05 6.29
N ALA A 18 -10.81 -46.37 5.14
CA ALA A 18 -11.33 -45.45 4.16
C ALA A 18 -12.54 -44.68 4.69
N GLY A 19 -12.52 -43.36 4.49
CA GLY A 19 -13.65 -42.47 4.65
C GLY A 19 -13.44 -41.30 3.70
N THR A 20 -14.04 -41.38 2.51
CA THR A 20 -13.98 -40.34 1.49
C THR A 20 -14.77 -39.11 1.93
N ALA A 21 -14.08 -38.14 2.51
CA ALA A 21 -14.56 -36.77 2.60
C ALA A 21 -13.96 -35.98 1.44
N LEU A 22 -14.84 -35.45 0.57
CA LEU A 22 -14.51 -34.50 -0.49
C LEU A 22 -13.59 -33.39 0.04
N PRO A 23 -12.43 -33.12 -0.57
CA PRO A 23 -11.83 -31.81 -0.44
C PRO A 23 -12.61 -30.85 -1.36
N ALA A 24 -13.28 -29.87 -0.74
CA ALA A 24 -13.70 -28.68 -1.44
C ALA A 24 -12.47 -28.06 -2.14
N LEU A 25 -12.56 -27.86 -3.45
CA LEU A 25 -11.61 -27.10 -4.23
C LEU A 25 -11.52 -25.68 -3.68
N ALA A 26 -10.56 -25.45 -2.78
CA ALA A 26 -10.06 -24.12 -2.50
C ALA A 26 -9.40 -23.61 -3.79
N GLN A 27 -10.15 -22.83 -4.56
CA GLN A 27 -9.60 -22.05 -5.65
C GLN A 27 -8.72 -20.97 -5.01
N THR A 28 -7.41 -21.23 -4.97
CA THR A 28 -6.43 -20.15 -4.78
C THR A 28 -6.61 -19.18 -5.95
N PRO A 29 -6.72 -17.86 -5.74
CA PRO A 29 -6.65 -16.92 -6.84
C PRO A 29 -5.30 -17.09 -7.52
N SER A 30 -5.30 -17.67 -8.72
CA SER A 30 -4.13 -17.75 -9.56
C SER A 30 -3.79 -16.33 -10.00
N VAL A 31 -2.67 -15.80 -9.51
CA VAL A 31 -2.01 -14.65 -10.12
C VAL A 31 -1.82 -15.01 -11.60
N PRO A 32 -2.32 -14.22 -12.57
CA PRO A 32 -2.07 -14.49 -13.97
C PRO A 32 -0.57 -14.52 -14.19
N GLN A 33 -0.05 -15.67 -14.64
CA GLN A 33 1.36 -15.80 -15.00
C GLN A 33 1.66 -14.75 -16.07
N GLY A 34 2.52 -13.81 -15.72
CA GLY A 34 2.86 -12.68 -16.56
C GLY A 34 3.40 -13.16 -17.91
N ASN A 35 2.99 -12.47 -18.97
CA ASN A 35 3.61 -12.59 -20.27
C ASN A 35 5.13 -12.43 -20.10
N THR A 36 5.89 -13.44 -20.51
CA THR A 36 7.34 -13.35 -20.62
C THR A 36 7.69 -12.37 -21.73
N VAL A 37 7.86 -11.10 -21.40
CA VAL A 37 8.49 -10.13 -22.30
C VAL A 37 9.98 -10.35 -22.17
N ALA A 38 10.59 -10.92 -23.20
CA ALA A 38 12.03 -11.03 -23.32
C ALA A 38 12.64 -9.63 -23.16
N ALA A 39 13.65 -9.50 -22.31
CA ALA A 39 14.39 -8.26 -22.15
C ALA A 39 15.12 -7.93 -23.47
N THR A 40 14.54 -7.04 -24.26
CA THR A 40 15.26 -6.29 -25.29
C THR A 40 15.97 -5.12 -24.63
N ASP A 41 17.21 -4.85 -25.03
CA ASP A 41 18.09 -3.74 -24.58
C ASP A 41 17.52 -2.31 -24.85
N GLY A 42 16.22 -2.16 -25.07
CA GLY A 42 15.60 -0.94 -25.56
C GLY A 42 14.29 -0.64 -24.88
N GLY A 43 14.33 0.25 -23.89
CA GLY A 43 13.20 1.08 -23.47
C GLY A 43 11.97 0.37 -22.90
N ILE A 44 11.20 1.09 -22.09
CA ILE A 44 9.85 0.66 -21.72
C ILE A 44 8.94 1.01 -22.91
N ASP A 45 8.40 0.01 -23.62
CA ASP A 45 7.36 0.25 -24.64
C ASP A 45 6.03 0.55 -23.95
N VAL A 46 5.81 1.84 -23.67
CA VAL A 46 4.61 2.34 -23.01
C VAL A 46 3.35 2.03 -23.83
N VAL A 47 3.45 2.02 -25.16
CA VAL A 47 2.29 1.77 -26.04
C VAL A 47 1.80 0.34 -25.89
N GLN A 48 2.73 -0.62 -25.83
CA GLN A 48 2.40 -2.03 -25.62
C GLN A 48 1.94 -2.32 -24.19
N LEU A 49 2.51 -1.66 -23.18
CA LEU A 49 2.19 -1.91 -21.77
C LEU A 49 0.90 -1.26 -21.29
N LYS A 50 0.51 -0.13 -21.90
CA LYS A 50 -0.64 0.67 -21.46
C LYS A 50 -1.94 -0.12 -21.29
N PRO A 51 -2.38 -0.98 -22.23
CA PRO A 51 -3.63 -1.72 -22.07
C PRO A 51 -3.63 -2.67 -20.87
N ALA A 52 -2.48 -3.30 -20.58
CA ALA A 52 -2.34 -4.19 -19.43
C ALA A 52 -2.40 -3.41 -18.10
N VAL A 53 -1.75 -2.24 -18.04
CA VAL A 53 -1.80 -1.34 -16.87
C VAL A 53 -3.21 -0.82 -16.66
N GLU A 54 -3.89 -0.38 -17.73
CA GLU A 54 -5.28 0.09 -17.67
C GLU A 54 -6.22 -0.99 -17.15
N ALA A 55 -6.06 -2.24 -17.59
CA ALA A 55 -6.86 -3.36 -17.10
C ALA A 55 -6.71 -3.57 -15.58
N VAL A 56 -5.47 -3.51 -15.07
CA VAL A 56 -5.19 -3.65 -13.62
C VAL A 56 -5.76 -2.46 -12.84
N VAL A 57 -5.56 -1.24 -13.31
CA VAL A 57 -6.08 -0.02 -12.64
C VAL A 57 -7.61 -0.01 -12.63
N ASN A 58 -8.25 -0.37 -13.74
CA ASN A 58 -9.71 -0.42 -13.83
C ASN A 58 -10.30 -1.46 -12.88
N ALA A 59 -9.64 -2.60 -12.72
CA ALA A 59 -10.07 -3.63 -11.77
C ALA A 59 -9.96 -3.16 -10.30
N ASP A 60 -8.93 -2.39 -9.95
CA ASP A 60 -8.73 -1.88 -8.57
C ASP A 60 -9.45 -0.54 -8.30
N TYR A 61 -10.03 0.10 -9.33
CA TYR A 61 -10.63 1.43 -9.23
C TYR A 61 -11.67 1.58 -8.10
N PRO A 62 -12.58 0.62 -7.83
CA PRO A 62 -13.51 0.73 -6.70
C PRO A 62 -12.79 0.90 -5.35
N HIS A 63 -11.66 0.22 -5.17
CA HIS A 63 -10.86 0.30 -3.96
C HIS A 63 -10.13 1.65 -3.86
N LEU A 64 -9.52 2.11 -4.95
CA LEU A 64 -8.89 3.44 -5.03
C LEU A 64 -9.89 4.57 -4.76
N ASN A 65 -11.10 4.48 -5.34
CA ASN A 65 -12.18 5.45 -5.14
C ASN A 65 -12.65 5.48 -3.68
N ALA A 66 -12.81 4.32 -3.05
CA ALA A 66 -13.16 4.26 -1.62
C ALA A 66 -12.09 4.91 -0.73
N ARG A 67 -10.80 4.75 -1.06
CA ARG A 67 -9.73 5.43 -0.33
C ARG A 67 -9.74 6.94 -0.56
N CYS A 68 -9.97 7.39 -1.79
CA CYS A 68 -10.11 8.80 -2.11
C CYS A 68 -11.23 9.46 -1.29
N LYS A 69 -12.42 8.85 -1.25
CA LYS A 69 -13.55 9.32 -0.44
C LYS A 69 -13.23 9.34 1.06
N ASP A 70 -12.54 8.32 1.57
CA ASP A 70 -12.13 8.28 2.98
C ASP A 70 -11.16 9.41 3.35
N LEU A 71 -10.15 9.67 2.52
CA LEU A 71 -9.20 10.76 2.74
C LEU A 71 -9.89 12.13 2.61
N HIS A 72 -10.80 12.28 1.65
CA HIS A 72 -11.55 13.52 1.44
C HIS A 72 -12.45 13.85 2.63
N THR A 73 -13.11 12.85 3.21
CA THR A 73 -14.01 13.03 4.36
C THR A 73 -13.28 13.29 5.68
N HIS A 74 -11.97 13.04 5.72
CA HIS A 74 -11.13 13.21 6.91
C HIS A 74 -9.81 13.94 6.57
N PRO A 75 -9.90 15.22 6.19
CA PRO A 75 -8.72 16.00 5.88
C PRO A 75 -7.83 16.17 7.13
N GLU A 76 -6.52 16.25 6.92
CA GLU A 76 -5.54 16.63 7.93
C GLU A 76 -4.68 17.78 7.40
N PRO A 77 -4.35 18.80 8.21
CA PRO A 77 -3.62 19.96 7.74
C PRO A 77 -2.13 19.67 7.65
N ALA A 78 -1.42 20.58 6.99
CA ALA A 78 0.03 20.54 6.87
C ALA A 78 0.74 20.20 8.19
N PHE A 79 1.62 19.19 8.13
CA PHE A 79 2.42 18.62 9.22
C PHE A 79 1.65 17.91 10.34
N GLN A 80 0.37 17.59 10.14
CA GLN A 80 -0.46 16.87 11.11
C GLN A 80 -1.17 15.65 10.48
N GLU A 81 -0.73 15.22 9.30
CA GLU A 81 -1.30 14.15 8.45
C GLU A 81 -1.01 12.74 9.01
N THR A 82 -1.23 12.55 10.31
CA THR A 82 -0.80 11.35 11.04
C THR A 82 -1.57 10.12 10.58
N ARG A 83 -2.90 10.26 10.40
CA ARG A 83 -3.77 9.17 9.94
C ARG A 83 -3.49 8.85 8.48
N THR A 84 -3.36 9.89 7.66
CA THR A 84 -3.14 9.79 6.21
C THR A 84 -1.79 9.14 5.91
N ALA A 85 -0.72 9.60 6.57
CA ALA A 85 0.61 9.01 6.45
C ALA A 85 0.64 7.55 6.90
N ALA A 86 0.07 7.23 8.08
CA ALA A 86 0.03 5.85 8.59
C ALA A 86 -0.75 4.91 7.65
N ARG A 87 -1.86 5.39 7.08
CA ARG A 87 -2.65 4.62 6.12
C ARG A 87 -1.88 4.37 4.84
N LEU A 88 -1.24 5.40 4.27
CA LEU A 88 -0.43 5.26 3.06
C LEU A 88 0.73 4.27 3.29
N ALA A 89 1.44 4.40 4.41
CA ALA A 89 2.54 3.50 4.76
C ALA A 89 2.08 2.04 4.89
N ALA A 90 0.94 1.80 5.54
CA ALA A 90 0.36 0.46 5.67
C ALA A 90 0.01 -0.15 4.31
N GLU A 91 -0.58 0.63 3.40
CA GLU A 91 -0.93 0.16 2.05
C GLU A 91 0.33 -0.13 1.21
N MET A 92 1.33 0.75 1.24
CA MET A 92 2.59 0.53 0.51
C MET A 92 3.33 -0.72 1.00
N ARG A 93 3.32 -0.99 2.31
CA ARG A 93 3.88 -2.25 2.86
C ARG A 93 3.13 -3.48 2.37
N LYS A 94 1.79 -3.44 2.30
CA LYS A 94 0.99 -4.56 1.76
C LYS A 94 1.32 -4.85 0.30
N LEU A 95 1.68 -3.83 -0.47
CA LEU A 95 2.09 -3.94 -1.86
C LEU A 95 3.56 -4.40 -2.03
N GLY A 96 4.31 -4.59 -0.94
CA GLY A 96 5.69 -5.09 -0.98
C GLY A 96 6.76 -4.02 -1.09
N PHE A 97 6.43 -2.74 -0.82
CA PHE A 97 7.42 -1.68 -0.76
C PHE A 97 8.21 -1.72 0.55
N ASP A 98 9.47 -1.30 0.48
CA ASP A 98 10.25 -0.90 1.65
C ASP A 98 9.86 0.53 2.03
N VAL A 99 9.32 0.72 3.24
CA VAL A 99 8.65 1.97 3.63
C VAL A 99 9.35 2.62 4.82
N THR A 100 9.82 3.84 4.60
CA THR A 100 10.34 4.75 5.63
C THR A 100 9.28 5.81 5.95
N GLU A 101 8.91 5.92 7.22
CA GLU A 101 7.96 6.91 7.74
C GLU A 101 8.70 8.02 8.51
N GLN A 102 7.95 9.04 8.93
CA GLN A 102 8.43 10.12 9.80
C GLN A 102 9.52 11.01 9.18
N ILE A 103 9.57 11.07 7.85
CA ILE A 103 10.44 12.01 7.14
C ILE A 103 9.84 13.41 7.29
N GLY A 104 10.50 14.30 8.03
CA GLY A 104 9.95 15.63 8.26
C GLY A 104 8.59 15.61 8.98
N ARG A 105 8.44 14.73 9.98
CA ARG A 105 7.22 14.47 10.80
C ARG A 105 6.26 13.44 10.22
N THR A 106 5.63 13.72 9.09
CA THR A 106 4.56 12.89 8.50
C THR A 106 4.90 12.35 7.11
N GLY A 107 6.04 12.74 6.54
CA GLY A 107 6.46 12.27 5.22
C GLY A 107 6.73 10.76 5.19
N VAL A 108 6.38 10.16 4.05
CA VAL A 108 6.54 8.74 3.76
C VAL A 108 7.34 8.59 2.47
N ALA A 109 8.37 7.75 2.49
CA ALA A 109 9.06 7.28 1.29
C ALA A 109 8.87 5.77 1.16
N ALA A 110 8.45 5.32 -0.02
CA ALA A 110 8.25 3.91 -0.34
C ALA A 110 9.11 3.54 -1.55
N ILE A 111 9.97 2.53 -1.40
CA ILE A 111 10.88 2.07 -2.43
C ILE A 111 10.47 0.66 -2.86
N TYR A 112 10.15 0.49 -4.14
CA TYR A 112 9.99 -0.82 -4.75
C TYR A 112 11.23 -1.13 -5.59
N ARG A 113 11.90 -2.25 -5.28
CA ARG A 113 13.11 -2.68 -5.99
C ARG A 113 12.77 -3.86 -6.89
N ASN A 114 13.18 -3.76 -8.15
CA ASN A 114 13.10 -4.83 -9.14
C ASN A 114 14.50 -5.04 -9.77
N GLU A 115 14.57 -5.81 -10.84
CA GLU A 115 15.77 -5.99 -11.66
C GLU A 115 16.47 -4.66 -12.01
N PRO A 116 17.81 -4.68 -12.20
CA PRO A 116 18.58 -3.49 -12.56
C PRO A 116 17.99 -2.75 -13.77
N GLY A 117 17.84 -1.43 -13.65
CA GLY A 117 17.25 -0.61 -14.70
C GLY A 117 17.06 0.85 -14.29
N PRO A 118 16.39 1.64 -15.14
CA PRO A 118 16.07 3.04 -14.84
C PRO A 118 15.25 3.19 -13.55
N THR A 119 15.48 4.27 -12.81
CA THR A 119 14.73 4.60 -11.60
C THR A 119 13.70 5.69 -11.89
N VAL A 120 12.48 5.53 -11.37
CA VAL A 120 11.39 6.51 -11.48
C VAL A 120 10.98 6.96 -10.08
N LEU A 121 10.75 8.26 -9.90
CA LEU A 121 10.20 8.84 -8.67
C LEU A 121 8.80 9.40 -8.94
N VAL A 122 7.84 9.01 -8.09
CA VAL A 122 6.51 9.61 -8.03
C VAL A 122 6.37 10.32 -6.69
N ARG A 123 5.92 11.57 -6.72
CA ARG A 123 5.74 12.42 -5.53
C ARG A 123 4.30 12.91 -5.46
N THR A 124 3.71 12.81 -4.28
CA THR A 124 2.35 13.26 -3.96
C THR A 124 2.32 13.96 -2.61
N GLU A 125 1.39 14.89 -2.44
CA GLU A 125 1.13 15.55 -1.15
C GLU A 125 0.02 14.83 -0.37
N LEU A 126 0.03 14.98 0.94
CA LEU A 126 -0.95 14.38 1.86
C LEU A 126 -1.85 15.41 2.54
N ASP A 127 -1.46 16.68 2.55
CA ASP A 127 -2.09 17.71 3.35
C ASP A 127 -3.35 18.28 2.69
N ALA A 128 -4.29 18.65 3.55
CA ALA A 128 -5.50 19.37 3.18
C ALA A 128 -5.42 20.83 3.63
N LEU A 129 -6.22 21.67 2.96
CA LEU A 129 -6.34 23.08 3.33
C LEU A 129 -7.32 23.28 4.49
N PRO A 130 -7.03 24.20 5.42
CA PRO A 130 -7.94 24.53 6.51
C PRO A 130 -9.05 25.47 6.04
N MET A 131 -10.00 24.91 5.31
CA MET A 131 -11.16 25.63 4.80
C MET A 131 -12.42 24.76 4.84
N GLU A 132 -13.56 25.43 4.91
CA GLU A 132 -14.85 24.79 4.72
C GLU A 132 -15.07 24.47 3.24
N GLU A 133 -15.45 23.23 2.96
CA GLU A 133 -15.77 22.78 1.61
C GLU A 133 -17.20 23.18 1.23
N LYS A 134 -17.37 23.84 0.07
CA LYS A 134 -18.68 24.35 -0.41
C LYS A 134 -19.19 23.67 -1.69
N THR A 135 -18.61 22.52 -2.04
CA THR A 135 -18.76 21.89 -3.37
C THR A 135 -20.08 21.15 -3.58
N GLY A 136 -20.87 20.87 -2.54
CA GLY A 136 -22.16 20.19 -2.70
C GLY A 136 -22.09 18.67 -2.91
N VAL A 137 -20.91 18.05 -2.91
CA VAL A 137 -20.72 16.64 -3.31
C VAL A 137 -20.97 15.64 -2.16
N GLU A 138 -21.38 14.42 -2.50
CA GLU A 138 -21.71 13.36 -1.53
C GLU A 138 -20.52 12.94 -0.64
N ALA A 139 -19.28 13.22 -1.09
CA ALA A 139 -18.06 13.00 -0.34
C ALA A 139 -17.51 14.30 0.27
N MET A 140 -18.36 15.19 0.79
CA MET A 140 -17.89 16.40 1.49
C MET A 140 -16.98 16.06 2.67
N SER A 141 -15.94 16.86 2.88
CA SER A 141 -15.21 16.89 4.15
C SER A 141 -16.18 17.13 5.30
N LEU A 142 -16.16 16.23 6.29
CA LEU A 142 -17.01 16.32 7.47
C LEU A 142 -16.46 17.30 8.53
N THR A 143 -15.25 17.85 8.30
CA THR A 143 -14.55 18.68 9.29
C THR A 143 -14.10 20.00 8.70
N VAL A 144 -14.53 21.10 9.32
CA VAL A 144 -13.91 22.43 9.13
C VAL A 144 -12.60 22.43 9.91
N MET A 145 -11.46 22.40 9.21
CA MET A 145 -10.18 22.52 9.89
C MET A 145 -9.88 23.99 10.17
N HIS A 146 -9.62 24.31 11.44
CA HIS A 146 -9.26 25.66 11.85
C HIS A 146 -7.85 26.02 11.35
N THR A 147 -7.68 27.26 10.89
CA THR A 147 -6.41 27.75 10.35
C THR A 147 -5.27 27.65 11.36
N LEU A 148 -4.16 27.04 10.95
CA LEU A 148 -2.88 27.29 11.57
C LEU A 148 -2.55 28.78 11.35
N GLN A 149 -2.38 29.54 12.44
CA GLN A 149 -1.90 30.92 12.38
C GLN A 149 -0.48 30.94 11.79
N TRP A 150 -0.39 31.08 10.48
CA TRP A 150 0.85 31.14 9.70
C TRP A 150 1.75 32.34 10.11
N ASN A 151 1.22 33.30 10.87
CA ASN A 151 1.88 34.56 11.23
C ASN A 151 2.79 34.53 12.49
N LYS A 152 3.02 33.39 13.15
CA LYS A 152 3.90 33.36 14.34
C LYS A 152 5.33 32.85 14.11
N ALA A 153 5.64 32.30 12.94
CA ALA A 153 6.98 31.77 12.64
C ALA A 153 7.85 32.70 11.77
N ALA A 154 7.24 33.65 11.05
CA ALA A 154 7.96 34.70 10.36
C ALA A 154 8.01 35.93 11.26
N GLY A 155 9.18 36.23 11.84
CA GLY A 155 9.40 37.41 12.67
C GLY A 155 9.22 38.72 11.90
N GLN A 156 7.98 39.12 11.64
CA GLN A 156 7.63 40.45 11.21
C GLN A 156 7.39 41.30 12.45
N SER A 157 8.45 41.98 12.88
CA SER A 157 8.38 43.13 13.75
C SER A 157 7.62 44.26 13.04
N SER A 158 6.59 44.76 13.73
CA SER A 158 6.02 46.13 13.71
C SER A 158 5.63 46.75 12.37
#